data_AF-A0A1M6XJH9-F1
#
_entry.id   AF-A0A1M6XJH9-F1
#
_cell.length_a   1.000
_cell.length_b   1.000
_cell.length_c   1.000
_cell.angle_alpha   90.00
_cell.angle_beta   90.00
_cell.angle_gamma   90.00
#
_symmetry.space_group_name_H-M   'P 1'
#
loop_
_entity.id
_entity.type
_entity.pdbx_description
1 polymer ?
#
loop_
_entity_poly.entity_id
_entity_poly.type
_entity_poly.pdbx_seq_one_letter_code
_entity_poly.pdbx_strand_id
1 'polypeptide(L)'
;MKQNILLFTLCVFINLLIGNIVLIIIFPDLPFFYNLLISFFVFIVYGIVFYKLHLNAKPYDQWKLTAISAGLSLSALLIACIFTSIGNRLPTDTIMTAGLKGVIPMFIFATVLASPFWLSLAFFNFVCLYFIRNKH
;
A
#
# COMPACT_ATOMS: atom_id res chain seq x y z
N MET A 1 -18.10 -13.29 -13.31
CA MET A 1 -18.19 -12.20 -12.30
C MET A 1 -17.74 -12.61 -10.90
N LYS A 2 -18.29 -13.67 -10.26
CA LYS A 2 -17.95 -14.06 -8.86
C LYS A 2 -16.44 -14.31 -8.61
N GLN A 3 -15.72 -14.84 -9.59
CA GLN A 3 -14.29 -15.16 -9.45
C GLN A 3 -13.37 -13.93 -9.43
N ASN A 4 -13.76 -12.83 -10.12
CA ASN A 4 -12.97 -11.59 -10.14
C ASN A 4 -13.09 -10.83 -8.82
N ILE A 5 -14.29 -10.86 -8.22
CA ILE A 5 -14.53 -10.26 -6.90
C ILE A 5 -13.75 -11.02 -5.82
N LEU A 6 -13.77 -12.36 -5.86
CA LEU A 6 -13.02 -13.18 -4.91
C LEU A 6 -11.51 -12.95 -5.02
N LEU A 7 -10.97 -12.90 -6.24
CA LEU A 7 -9.55 -12.61 -6.46
C LEU A 7 -9.19 -11.20 -5.97
N PHE A 8 -10.03 -10.20 -6.26
CA PHE A 8 -9.87 -8.83 -5.78
C PHE A 8 -9.85 -8.76 -4.25
N THR A 9 -10.84 -9.35 -3.58
CA THR A 9 -10.92 -9.37 -2.11
C THR A 9 -9.69 -10.06 -1.51
N LEU A 10 -9.26 -11.18 -2.09
CA LEU A 10 -8.08 -11.91 -1.64
C LEU A 10 -6.81 -11.08 -1.81
N CYS A 11 -6.66 -10.37 -2.92
CA CYS A 11 -5.50 -9.50 -3.16
C CYS A 11 -5.45 -8.35 -2.16
N VAL A 12 -6.56 -7.66 -1.95
CA VAL A 12 -6.64 -6.57 -0.97
C VAL A 12 -6.39 -7.07 0.45
N PHE A 13 -6.94 -8.24 0.81
CA PHE A 13 -6.74 -8.84 2.13
C PHE A 13 -5.28 -9.22 2.39
N ILE A 14 -4.60 -9.84 1.43
CA ILE A 14 -3.18 -10.21 1.57
C ILE A 14 -2.30 -8.95 1.70
N ASN A 15 -2.57 -7.90 0.92
CA ASN A 15 -1.83 -6.65 1.02
C ASN A 15 -2.00 -5.98 2.40
N LEU A 16 -3.22 -5.99 2.93
CA LEU A 16 -3.50 -5.51 4.29
C LEU A 16 -2.82 -6.36 5.36
N LEU A 17 -2.83 -7.68 5.22
CA LEU A 17 -2.21 -8.61 6.16
C LEU A 17 -0.69 -8.39 6.20
N ILE A 18 -0.03 -8.42 5.05
CA ILE A 18 1.42 -8.21 4.95
C ILE A 18 1.77 -6.80 5.43
N GLY A 19 1.02 -5.77 5.01
CA GLY A 19 1.24 -4.40 5.44
C GLY A 19 1.19 -4.22 6.96
N ASN A 20 0.21 -4.84 7.62
CA ASN A 20 0.11 -4.80 9.08
C ASN A 20 1.24 -5.59 9.76
N ILE A 21 1.62 -6.76 9.24
CA ILE A 21 2.77 -7.51 9.78
C ILE A 21 4.05 -6.67 9.70
N VAL A 22 4.29 -6.02 8.56
CA VAL A 22 5.45 -5.15 8.35
C VAL A 22 5.43 -3.95 9.29
N LEU A 23 4.27 -3.32 9.48
CA LEU A 23 4.12 -2.22 10.44
C LEU A 23 4.45 -2.65 11.87
N ILE A 24 3.95 -3.81 12.31
CA ILE A 24 4.21 -4.32 13.66
C ILE A 24 5.70 -4.65 13.87
N ILE A 25 6.37 -5.20 12.84
CA ILE A 25 7.78 -5.57 12.93
C ILE A 25 8.71 -4.34 12.89
N ILE A 26 8.44 -3.40 11.98
CA ILE A 26 9.31 -2.24 11.75
C ILE A 26 9.02 -1.11 12.75
N PHE A 27 7.76 -0.96 13.17
CA PHE A 27 7.30 0.08 14.07
C PHE A 27 6.50 -0.51 15.24
N PRO A 28 7.15 -1.27 16.14
CA PRO A 28 6.48 -1.94 17.25
C PRO A 28 5.79 -0.98 18.23
N ASP A 29 6.30 0.24 18.34
CA ASP A 29 5.75 1.28 19.23
C ASP A 29 4.59 2.06 18.61
N LEU A 30 4.17 1.74 17.38
CA LEU A 30 3.08 2.46 16.72
C LEU A 30 1.75 2.18 17.44
N PRO A 31 1.03 3.21 17.92
CA PRO A 31 -0.27 3.01 18.54
C PRO A 31 -1.24 2.31 17.59
N PHE A 32 -2.04 1.37 18.11
CA PHE A 32 -2.99 0.57 17.33
C PHE A 32 -3.93 1.41 16.46
N PHE A 33 -4.31 2.60 16.94
CA PHE A 33 -5.14 3.54 16.19
C PHE A 33 -4.53 3.94 14.83
N TYR A 34 -3.20 4.15 14.77
CA TYR A 34 -2.52 4.48 13.52
C TYR A 34 -2.45 3.26 12.57
N ASN A 35 -2.30 2.04 13.09
CA ASN A 35 -2.38 0.82 12.25
C ASN A 35 -3.75 0.69 11.58
N LEU A 36 -4.83 1.00 12.31
CA LEU A 36 -6.19 0.99 11.80
C LEU A 36 -6.41 2.06 10.71
N LEU A 37 -5.92 3.27 10.95
CA LEU A 37 -5.96 4.36 9.96
C LEU A 37 -5.18 4.02 8.68
N ILE A 38 -3.94 3.53 8.80
CA ILE A 38 -3.12 3.14 7.64
C ILE A 38 -3.83 2.05 6.85
N SER A 39 -4.32 1.01 7.52
CA SER A 39 -5.07 -0.08 6.89
C SER A 39 -6.30 0.44 6.14
N PHE A 40 -7.08 1.33 6.75
CA PHE A 40 -8.26 1.91 6.13
C PHE A 40 -7.92 2.72 4.86
N PHE A 41 -6.89 3.56 4.92
CA PHE A 41 -6.45 4.33 3.75
C PHE A 41 -5.92 3.44 2.63
N VAL A 42 -5.11 2.43 2.95
CA VAL A 42 -4.60 1.46 1.97
C VAL A 42 -5.76 0.70 1.32
N PHE A 43 -6.75 0.26 2.12
CA PHE A 43 -7.95 -0.40 1.59
C PHE A 43 -8.70 0.47 0.58
N ILE A 44 -8.91 1.76 0.88
CA ILE A 44 -9.57 2.70 -0.04
C ILE A 44 -8.78 2.88 -1.33
N VAL A 45 -7.47 3.14 -1.23
CA VAL A 45 -6.62 3.38 -2.41
C VAL A 45 -6.58 2.16 -3.31
N TYR A 46 -6.36 0.97 -2.74
CA TYR A 46 -6.37 -0.28 -3.49
C TYR A 46 -7.75 -0.52 -4.10
N GLY A 47 -8.82 -0.35 -3.32
CA GLY A 47 -10.19 -0.50 -3.79
C GLY A 47 -10.50 0.38 -5.00
N ILE A 48 -10.16 1.67 -4.96
CA ILE A 48 -10.40 2.60 -6.07
C ILE A 48 -9.61 2.20 -7.33
N VAL A 49 -8.32 1.87 -7.18
CA VAL A 49 -7.47 1.54 -8.33
C VAL A 49 -7.97 0.27 -9.00
N PHE A 50 -8.14 -0.81 -8.24
CA PHE A 50 -8.64 -2.08 -8.78
C PHE A 50 -10.06 -1.95 -9.35
N TYR A 51 -10.95 -1.16 -8.71
CA TYR A 51 -12.29 -0.90 -9.24
C TYR A 51 -12.25 -0.17 -10.59
N LYS A 52 -11.41 0.87 -10.72
CA LYS A 52 -11.24 1.57 -12.00
C LYS A 52 -10.67 0.66 -13.10
N LEU A 53 -9.72 -0.21 -12.74
CA LEU A 53 -9.14 -1.20 -13.65
C LEU A 53 -10.17 -2.25 -14.09
N HIS A 54 -11.08 -2.65 -13.18
CA HIS A 54 -12.15 -3.58 -13.52
C HIS A 54 -13.19 -2.96 -14.47
N LEU A 55 -13.59 -1.70 -14.22
CA LEU A 55 -14.55 -0.98 -15.08
C LEU A 55 -14.00 -0.65 -16.46
N ASN A 56 -12.70 -0.32 -16.55
CA ASN A 56 -12.03 0.02 -17.79
C ASN A 56 -11.04 -1.07 -18.17
N ALA A 57 -11.54 -2.27 -18.46
CA ALA A 57 -10.75 -3.41 -18.93
C ALA A 57 -10.18 -3.14 -20.33
N LYS A 58 -9.21 -2.22 -20.43
CA LYS A 58 -8.40 -2.00 -21.61
C LYS A 58 -7.25 -3.02 -21.60
N PRO A 59 -6.72 -3.40 -22.77
CA PRO A 59 -5.47 -4.14 -22.83
C PRO A 59 -4.34 -3.26 -22.29
N TYR A 60 -4.03 -3.43 -21.00
CA TYR A 60 -2.87 -2.80 -20.40
C TYR A 60 -1.63 -3.60 -20.79
N ASP A 61 -0.66 -2.89 -21.35
CA ASP A 61 0.68 -3.40 -21.59
C ASP A 61 1.33 -3.83 -20.27
N GLN A 62 2.22 -4.83 -20.32
CA GLN A 62 2.89 -5.39 -19.14
C GLN A 62 3.61 -4.30 -18.35
N TRP A 63 4.27 -3.36 -19.04
CA TRP A 63 4.93 -2.21 -18.41
C TRP A 63 3.97 -1.32 -17.62
N LYS A 64 2.76 -1.09 -18.13
CA LYS A 64 1.74 -0.29 -17.43
C LYS A 64 1.23 -1.01 -16.18
N LEU A 65 1.05 -2.32 -16.24
CA LEU A 65 0.67 -3.13 -15.09
C LEU A 65 1.75 -3.12 -14.01
N THR A 66 3.02 -3.27 -14.41
CA THR A 66 4.16 -3.18 -13.49
C THR A 66 4.21 -1.81 -12.82
N ALA A 67 4.08 -0.72 -13.60
CA ALA A 67 4.07 0.63 -13.05
C ALA A 67 2.92 0.86 -12.06
N ILE A 68 1.71 0.38 -12.36
CA ILE A 68 0.56 0.46 -11.45
C ILE A 68 0.81 -0.33 -10.16
N SER A 69 1.33 -1.56 -10.27
CA SER A 69 1.60 -2.42 -9.11
C SER A 69 2.68 -1.86 -8.18
N ALA A 70 3.76 -1.32 -8.76
CA ALA A 70 4.82 -0.65 -8.03
C ALA A 70 4.30 0.64 -7.38
N GLY A 71 3.52 1.45 -8.12
CA GLY A 71 2.89 2.66 -7.60
C GLY A 71 1.91 2.40 -6.44
N LEU A 72 1.11 1.33 -6.51
CA LEU A 72 0.24 0.89 -5.42
C LEU A 72 1.03 0.49 -4.17
N SER A 73 2.15 -0.18 -4.35
CA SER A 73 2.99 -0.65 -3.23
C SER A 73 3.76 0.51 -2.59
N LEU A 74 4.32 1.41 -3.40
CA LEU A 74 4.99 2.62 -2.94
C LEU A 74 4.02 3.62 -2.29
N SER A 75 2.80 3.76 -2.80
CA SER A 75 1.80 4.64 -2.18
C SER A 75 1.34 4.11 -0.82
N ALA A 76 1.17 2.80 -0.66
CA ALA A 76 0.92 2.19 0.64
C ALA A 76 2.08 2.46 1.63
N LEU A 77 3.32 2.32 1.16
CA LEU A 77 4.51 2.63 1.95
C LEU A 77 4.55 4.11 2.36
N LEU A 78 4.21 5.02 1.44
CA LEU A 78 4.17 6.46 1.73
C LEU A 78 3.10 6.80 2.77
N ILE A 79 1.90 6.22 2.64
CA ILE A 79 0.81 6.40 3.61
C ILE A 79 1.25 5.92 5.00
N ALA A 80 1.86 4.74 5.08
CA ALA A 80 2.43 4.23 6.33
C ALA A 80 3.45 5.22 6.92
N CYS A 81 4.41 5.70 6.13
CA CYS A 81 5.41 6.68 6.57
C CYS A 81 4.79 8.00 7.06
N ILE A 82 3.73 8.49 6.41
CA ILE A 82 3.00 9.69 6.84
C ILE A 82 2.41 9.50 8.23
N PHE A 83 1.62 8.46 8.43
CA PHE A 83 0.97 8.23 9.71
C PHE A 83 1.96 7.88 10.82
N THR A 84 3.02 7.12 10.51
CA THR A 84 4.09 6.84 11.46
C THR A 84 4.89 8.08 11.84
N SER A 85 5.22 8.94 10.88
CA SER A 85 5.91 10.21 11.14
C SER A 85 5.06 11.13 12.02
N ILE A 86 3.76 11.23 11.72
CA ILE A 86 2.80 11.99 12.52
C ILE A 86 2.70 11.41 13.93
N GLY A 87 2.53 10.09 14.07
CA GLY A 87 2.43 9.43 15.38
C GLY A 87 3.66 9.63 16.26
N ASN A 88 4.86 9.52 15.69
CA ASN A 88 6.11 9.65 16.43
C ASN A 88 6.47 11.10 16.77
N ARG A 89 6.03 12.08 15.96
CA ARG A 89 6.42 13.49 16.12
C ARG A 89 5.33 14.41 16.65
N LEU A 90 4.07 13.97 16.73
CA LEU A 90 2.98 14.75 17.34
C LEU A 90 3.30 15.31 18.74
N PRO A 91 4.03 14.60 19.63
CA PRO A 91 4.34 15.12 20.96
C PRO A 91 5.28 16.33 20.92
N THR A 92 6.04 16.50 19.84
CA THR A 92 7.12 17.50 19.72
C THR A 92 6.86 18.56 18.65
N ASP A 93 6.04 18.24 17.64
CA ASP A 93 5.79 19.04 16.44
C ASP A 93 4.29 19.22 16.21
N THR A 94 3.90 20.31 15.54
CA THR A 94 2.55 20.45 14.98
C THR A 94 2.31 19.40 13.88
N ILE A 95 1.05 19.02 13.63
CA ILE A 95 0.67 18.00 12.62
C ILE A 95 1.36 18.26 11.26
N MET A 96 1.41 19.53 10.83
CA MET A 96 2.00 19.91 9.55
C MET A 96 3.52 19.74 9.52
N THR A 97 4.23 20.12 10.60
CA THR A 97 5.69 19.97 10.68
C THR A 97 6.11 18.51 10.92
N ALA A 98 5.33 17.76 11.71
CA ALA A 98 5.49 16.33 11.93
C ALA A 98 5.36 15.52 10.63
N GLY A 99 4.41 15.91 9.77
CA GLY A 99 4.28 15.36 8.43
C GLY A 99 5.45 15.76 7.52
N LEU A 100 5.70 17.05 7.30
CA LEU A 100 6.68 17.47 6.28
C LEU A 100 8.13 17.07 6.61
N LYS A 101 8.58 17.22 7.87
CA LYS A 101 9.98 17.02 8.22
C LYS A 101 10.37 15.56 8.39
N GLY A 102 9.45 14.71 8.85
CA GLY A 102 9.75 13.31 9.13
C GLY A 102 9.44 12.37 7.97
N VAL A 103 8.48 12.71 7.09
CA VAL A 103 8.03 11.78 6.04
C VAL A 103 9.08 11.51 4.99
N ILE A 104 9.78 12.53 4.49
CA ILE A 104 10.79 12.34 3.44
C ILE A 104 11.92 11.40 3.89
N PRO A 105 12.62 11.66 5.02
CA PRO A 105 13.67 10.75 5.47
C PRO A 105 13.10 9.37 5.83
N MET A 106 11.94 9.28 6.48
CA MET A 106 11.32 8.01 6.82
C MET A 106 10.95 7.20 5.56
N PHE A 107 10.46 7.85 4.51
CA PHE A 107 10.13 7.20 3.24
C PHE A 107 11.37 6.68 2.52
N ILE A 108 12.47 7.44 2.50
CA ILE A 108 13.74 6.99 1.90
C ILE A 108 14.25 5.75 2.63
N PHE A 109 14.32 5.79 3.97
CA PHE A 109 14.75 4.65 4.77
C PHE A 109 13.82 3.45 4.62
N ALA A 110 12.50 3.66 4.66
CA ALA A 110 11.51 2.60 4.48
C ALA A 110 11.59 1.98 3.08
N THR A 111 11.86 2.75 2.04
CA THR A 111 11.99 2.22 0.68
C THR A 111 13.19 1.28 0.56
N VAL A 112 14.30 1.57 1.26
CA VAL A 112 15.49 0.72 1.25
C VAL A 112 15.33 -0.48 2.19
N LEU A 113 14.96 -0.24 3.45
CA LEU A 113 14.89 -1.25 4.51
C LEU A 113 13.71 -2.20 4.33
N ALA A 114 12.55 -1.68 3.92
CA ALA A 114 11.38 -2.50 3.63
C ALA A 114 11.36 -3.01 2.18
N SER A 115 12.46 -2.87 1.43
CA SER A 115 12.56 -3.37 0.05
C SER A 115 12.14 -4.83 -0.11
N PRO A 116 12.51 -5.78 0.76
CA PRO A 116 12.08 -7.17 0.60
C PRO A 116 10.56 -7.32 0.68
N PHE A 117 9.90 -6.44 1.43
CA PHE A 117 8.45 -6.47 1.64
C PHE A 117 7.70 -5.75 0.52
N TRP A 118 8.05 -4.50 0.21
CA TRP A 118 7.28 -3.74 -0.79
C TRP A 118 7.51 -4.25 -2.22
N LEU A 119 8.69 -4.80 -2.55
CA LEU A 119 8.92 -5.48 -3.84
C LEU A 119 8.09 -6.75 -3.96
N SER A 120 8.01 -7.55 -2.89
CA SER A 120 7.17 -8.76 -2.87
C SER A 120 5.69 -8.42 -3.01
N LEU A 121 5.24 -7.36 -2.34
CA LEU A 121 3.89 -6.79 -2.51
C LEU A 121 3.65 -6.32 -3.94
N ALA A 122 4.60 -5.63 -4.56
CA ALA A 122 4.48 -5.18 -5.95
C ALA A 122 4.36 -6.35 -6.92
N PHE A 123 5.16 -7.41 -6.72
CA PHE A 123 5.05 -8.63 -7.52
C PHE A 123 3.69 -9.31 -7.34
N PHE A 124 3.22 -9.45 -6.11
CA PHE A 124 1.91 -10.04 -5.83
C PHE A 124 0.77 -9.22 -6.45
N ASN A 125 0.84 -7.88 -6.35
CA ASN A 125 -0.09 -6.97 -7.01
C ASN A 125 -0.08 -7.10 -8.53
N PHE A 126 1.10 -7.28 -9.13
CA PHE A 126 1.22 -7.53 -10.56
C PHE A 126 0.51 -8.83 -10.96
N VAL A 127 0.73 -9.92 -10.22
CA VAL A 127 0.08 -11.21 -10.44
C VAL A 127 -1.45 -11.09 -10.33
N CYS A 128 -1.93 -10.41 -9.30
CA CYS A 128 -3.34 -10.12 -9.10
C CYS A 128 -3.96 -9.37 -10.30
N LEU A 129 -3.31 -8.30 -10.76
CA LEU A 129 -3.78 -7.51 -11.89
C LEU A 129 -3.70 -8.30 -13.21
N TYR A 130 -2.66 -9.11 -13.40
CA TYR A 130 -2.49 -9.98 -14.57
C TYR A 130 -3.63 -11.00 -14.70
N PHE A 131 -4.02 -11.64 -13.61
CA PHE A 131 -5.14 -12.60 -13.62
C PHE A 131 -6.50 -11.94 -13.80
N ILE A 132 -6.70 -10.72 -13.27
CA ILE A 132 -7.93 -9.94 -13.52
C ILE A 132 -8.03 -9.55 -15.00
N ARG A 133 -6.90 -9.20 -15.64
CA ARG A 133 -6.83 -8.89 -17.07
C ARG A 133 -7.15 -10.12 -17.93
N ASN A 134 -6.48 -11.25 -17.72
CA ASN A 134 -6.58 -12.43 -18.59
C ASN A 134 -7.91 -13.19 -18.51
N LYS A 135 -8.82 -12.82 -17.61
CA LYS A 135 -10.18 -13.40 -17.51
C LYS A 135 -11.28 -12.54 -18.13
N HIS A 136 -10.92 -11.43 -18.74
CA HIS A 136 -11.77 -10.64 -19.64
C HIS A 136 -11.38 -10.92 -21.08
#